data_AF-A0A2T0PT27-F1
#
_entry.id   AF-A0A2T0PT27-F1
#
_cell.length_a   1.000
_cell.length_b   1.000
_cell.length_c   1.000
_cell.angle_alpha   90.00
_cell.angle_beta   90.00
_cell.angle_gamma   90.00
#
_symmetry.space_group_name_H-M   'P 1'
#
loop_
_entity.id
_entity.type
_entity.pdbx_description
1 polymer ?
#
loop_
_entity_poly.entity_id
_entity_poly.type
_entity_poly.pdbx_seq_one_letter_code
_entity_poly.pdbx_strand_id
1 'polypeptide(L)' 'MTYARTADNIRQSPSDDLQLCLIRSGSVAIAHDGRKAALGPGNIGLYDAARPFLLNFGEPYQSLIL' A
#
# COMPACT_ATOMS: atom_id res chain seq x y z
N MET A 1 8.69 -9.10 1.75
CA MET A 1 7.47 -9.34 2.58
C MET A 1 6.27 -8.81 1.80
N THR A 2 5.14 -9.51 1.80
CA THR A 2 3.96 -9.11 1.03
C THR A 2 2.76 -8.93 1.94
N TYR A 3 1.99 -7.86 1.73
CA TYR A 3 0.72 -7.62 2.39
C TYR A 3 -0.38 -7.47 1.34
N ALA A 4 -1.50 -8.18 1.54
CA ALA A 4 -2.66 -8.11 0.66
C ALA A 4 -3.89 -7.71 1.47
N ARG A 5 -4.55 -6.63 1.07
CA ARG A 5 -5.91 -6.31 1.54
C ARG A 5 -6.88 -6.85 0.50
N THR A 6 -7.46 -8.01 0.80
CA THR A 6 -8.36 -8.70 -0.13
C THR A 6 -9.78 -8.17 -0.03
N ALA A 7 -10.63 -8.52 -1.01
CA ALA A 7 -12.06 -8.23 -0.95
C ALA A 7 -12.72 -8.81 0.31
N ASP A 8 -12.23 -9.96 0.80
CA ASP A 8 -12.76 -10.62 2.00
C ASP A 8 -12.39 -9.84 3.26
N ASN A 9 -11.14 -9.33 3.34
CA ASN A 9 -10.74 -8.45 4.44
C ASN A 9 -11.57 -7.16 4.47
N ILE A 10 -11.87 -6.58 3.29
CA ILE A 10 -12.70 -5.38 3.19
C ILE A 10 -14.14 -5.67 3.64
N ARG A 11 -14.73 -6.81 3.25
CA ARG A 11 -16.07 -7.19 3.72
C ARG A 11 -16.14 -7.40 5.23
N GLN A 12 -15.08 -7.95 5.83
CA GLN A 12 -15.02 -8.19 7.28
C GLN A 12 -14.68 -6.94 8.09
N SER A 13 -13.93 -6.01 7.50
CA SER A 13 -13.48 -4.76 8.14
C SER A 13 -13.46 -3.66 7.08
N PRO A 14 -14.62 -3.05 6.76
CA PRO A 14 -14.69 -1.97 5.80
C PRO A 14 -13.94 -0.74 6.32
N SER A 15 -13.37 0.03 5.39
CA SER A 15 -12.70 1.30 5.66
C SER A 15 -12.88 2.16 4.41
N ASP A 16 -13.28 3.41 4.62
CA ASP A 16 -13.46 4.41 3.56
C ASP A 16 -12.23 5.34 3.46
N ASP A 17 -11.12 4.94 4.09
CA ASP A 17 -9.93 5.77 4.20
C ASP A 17 -9.13 5.76 2.88
N LEU A 18 -8.63 6.94 2.50
CA LEU A 18 -7.53 7.05 1.55
C LEU A 18 -6.22 7.01 2.33
N GLN A 19 -5.47 5.92 2.19
CA GLN A 19 -4.19 5.77 2.88
C GLN A 19 -3.08 6.47 2.11
N LEU A 20 -2.35 7.31 2.84
CA LEU A 20 -1.16 7.99 2.32
C LEU A 20 0.09 7.34 2.91
N CYS A 21 1.00 6.90 2.06
CA CYS A 21 2.24 6.24 2.45
C CYS A 21 3.45 7.01 1.92
N LEU A 22 4.25 7.59 2.81
CA LEU A 22 5.56 8.18 2.48
C LEU A 22 6.66 7.16 2.78
N ILE A 23 7.47 6.83 1.77
CA ILE A 23 8.63 5.95 1.95
C ILE A 23 9.83 6.78 2.43
N ARG A 24 10.42 6.38 3.55
CA ARG A 24 11.60 7.02 4.16
C ARG A 24 12.89 6.26 3.88
N SER A 25 12.82 4.94 3.76
CA SER A 25 13.91 4.06 3.33
C SER A 25 13.37 2.76 2.74
N GLY A 26 14.21 2.06 1.99
CA GLY A 26 13.81 0.84 1.27
C GLY A 26 12.91 1.15 0.06
N SER A 27 12.13 0.15 -0.36
CA SER A 27 11.21 0.30 -1.50
C SER A 27 9.94 -0.53 -1.30
N VAL A 28 8.85 -0.06 -1.90
CA VAL A 28 7.60 -0.82 -1.98
C VAL A 28 7.05 -0.81 -3.40
N ALA A 29 6.56 -1.95 -3.86
CA ALA A 29 5.71 -2.02 -5.04
C ALA A 29 4.25 -2.12 -4.60
N ILE A 30 3.42 -1.20 -5.10
CA ILE A 30 1.98 -1.17 -4.86
C ILE A 30 1.26 -1.64 -6.12
N ALA A 31 0.30 -2.55 -5.97
CA ALA A 31 -0.67 -2.88 -7.00
C ALA A 31 -2.09 -2.61 -6.47
N HIS A 32 -2.84 -1.77 -7.18
CA HIS A 32 -4.19 -1.37 -6.81
C HIS A 32 -4.99 -1.08 -8.07
N ASP A 33 -6.17 -1.70 -8.18
CA ASP A 33 -7.09 -1.53 -9.31
C ASP A 33 -6.42 -1.71 -10.69
N GLY A 34 -5.60 -2.76 -10.83
CA GLY A 34 -4.85 -3.06 -12.06
C GLY A 34 -3.66 -2.14 -12.34
N ARG A 35 -3.49 -1.06 -11.58
CA ARG A 35 -2.33 -0.16 -11.67
C ARG A 35 -1.21 -0.67 -10.78
N LYS A 36 0.03 -0.43 -11.19
CA LYS A 36 1.23 -0.76 -10.42
C LYS A 36 2.15 0.45 -10.32
N ALA A 37 2.75 0.65 -9.16
CA ALA A 37 3.75 1.68 -8.92
C ALA A 37 4.87 1.13 -8.04
N ALA A 38 6.11 1.50 -8.35
CA ALA A 38 7.24 1.28 -7.46
C ALA A 38 7.57 2.61 -6.78
N LEU A 39 7.66 2.57 -5.45
CA LEU A 39 7.94 3.73 -4.61
C LEU A 39 9.26 3.51 -3.88
N GLY A 40 10.17 4.45 -4.04
CA GLY A 40 11.42 4.55 -3.28
C GLY A 40 11.38 5.72 -2.28
N PRO A 41 12.49 5.98 -1.59
CA PRO A 41 12.57 7.03 -0.58
C PRO A 41 12.16 8.40 -1.13
N GLY A 42 11.31 9.11 -0.39
CA GLY A 42 10.74 10.41 -0.77
C GLY A 42 9.49 10.34 -1.65
N ASN A 43 9.14 9.16 -2.19
CA ASN A 43 7.89 9.01 -2.92
C ASN A 43 6.70 8.88 -1.96
N ILE A 44 5.57 9.44 -2.37
CA ILE A 44 4.29 9.32 -1.68
C ILE A 44 3.36 8.48 -2.55
N GLY A 45 2.80 7.42 -1.98
CA GLY A 45 1.69 6.66 -2.55
C GLY A 45 0.38 7.06 -1.88
N LEU A 46 -0.69 7.15 -2.68
CA LEU A 46 -2.06 7.30 -2.18
C LEU A 46 -2.89 6.16 -2.75
N TYR A 47 -3.60 5.42 -1.91
CA TYR A 47 -4.47 4.34 -2.35
C TYR A 47 -5.73 4.22 -1.48
N ASP A 48 -6.80 3.79 -2.12
CA ASP A 48 -8.13 3.64 -1.53
C ASP A 48 -8.22 2.30 -0.79
N ALA A 49 -8.40 2.34 0.53
CA ALA A 49 -8.47 1.16 1.40
C ALA A 49 -9.82 0.42 1.33
N ALA A 50 -10.82 1.00 0.65
CA ALA A 50 -12.08 0.35 0.33
C ALA A 50 -11.97 -0.62 -0.86
N ARG A 51 -10.81 -0.65 -1.54
CA ARG A 51 -10.55 -1.49 -2.71
C ARG A 51 -9.36 -2.42 -2.47
N PRO A 52 -9.32 -3.61 -3.12
CA PRO A 52 -8.21 -4.52 -2.94
C PRO A 52 -6.87 -3.94 -3.41
N PHE A 53 -5.83 -4.11 -2.59
CA PHE A 53 -4.46 -3.78 -2.96
C PHE A 53 -3.46 -4.85 -2.48
N LEU A 54 -2.30 -4.83 -3.14
CA LEU A 54 -1.11 -5.61 -2.79
C LEU A 54 0.06 -4.65 -2.57
N LEU A 55 0.76 -4.82 -1.45
CA LEU A 55 2.04 -4.17 -1.16
C LEU A 55 3.12 -5.24 -1.12
N ASN A 56 4.20 -5.04 -1.88
CA ASN A 56 5.38 -5.90 -1.84
C ASN A 56 6.59 -5.07 -1.42
N PHE A 57 7.14 -5.41 -0.25
CA PHE A 57 8.32 -4.77 0.32
C PHE A 57 9.53 -5.67 0.00
N GLY A 58 10.37 -5.20 -0.92
CA GLY A 58 11.50 -5.98 -1.44
C GLY A 58 12.67 -6.11 -0.46
N GLU A 59 12.82 -5.14 0.45
CA GLU A 59 13.90 -5.03 1.43
C GLU A 59 13.35 -4.48 2.75
N PRO A 60 14.13 -4.47 3.85
CA PRO A 60 13.77 -3.70 5.04
C PRO A 60 13.44 -2.26 4.64
N TYR A 61 12.28 -1.77 5.08
CA TYR A 61 11.75 -0.47 4.70
C TYR A 61 11.29 0.30 5.92
N GLN A 62 11.20 1.62 5.77
CA GLN A 62 10.54 2.50 6.73
C GLN A 62 9.56 3.39 5.98
N SER A 63 8.34 3.49 6.49
CA SER A 63 7.31 4.37 5.94
C SER A 63 6.56 5.09 7.04
N LEU A 64 5.96 6.23 6.69
CA LEU A 64 4.90 6.87 7.46
C LEU A 64 3.58 6.59 6.75
N ILE A 65 2.58 6.09 7.48
CA ILE A 65 1.23 5.85 6.96
C ILE A 65 0.26 6.74 7.74
N LEU A 66 -0.61 7.44 7.01
CA LEU A 66 -1.71 8.23 7.53
C LEU A 66 -3.04 7.65 7.02
#